data_AF-A0A6I5HS86-F1
#
_entry.id   AF-A0A6I5HS86-F1
#
_cell.length_a   1.000
_cell.length_b   1.000
_cell.length_c   1.000
_cell.angle_alpha   90.00
_cell.angle_beta   90.00
_cell.angle_gamma   90.00
#
_symmetry.space_group_name_H-M   'P 1'
#
loop_
_entity.id
_entity.type
_entity.pdbx_description
1 polymer ?
#
loop_
_entity_poly.entity_id
_entity_poly.type
_entity_poly.pdbx_seq_one_letter_code
_entity_poly.pdbx_strand_id
1 'polypeptide(L)'
;MARTQCWSEVHRVLLTREQTLAYRLPATEGKKSDPRWLAFADRHGFDRQRPVQWEVEALEPDELRRLVMGAVRPYIDREALGEVLSDEHRQRRELTEFLRRW
;
A
#
# COMPACT_ATOMS: atom_id res chain seq x y z
N MET A 1 23.68 -15.47 -16.66
CA MET A 1 22.32 -15.30 -16.10
C MET A 1 21.93 -13.84 -16.18
N ALA A 2 20.92 -13.48 -16.96
CA ALA A 2 20.40 -12.12 -16.99
C ALA A 2 19.61 -11.85 -15.70
N ARG A 3 19.86 -10.73 -15.02
CA ARG A 3 19.04 -10.33 -13.87
C ARG A 3 17.64 -10.02 -14.39
N THR A 4 16.62 -10.62 -13.80
CA THR A 4 15.24 -10.18 -14.03
C THR A 4 15.14 -8.74 -13.54
N GLN A 5 14.47 -7.85 -14.29
CA GLN A 5 14.24 -6.46 -13.87
C GLN A 5 13.23 -6.37 -12.69
N CYS A 6 13.05 -7.46 -11.95
CA CYS A 6 12.22 -7.46 -10.76
C CYS A 6 12.83 -6.49 -9.75
N TRP A 7 12.00 -5.59 -9.21
CA TRP A 7 12.42 -4.52 -8.30
C TRP A 7 13.34 -3.44 -8.89
N SER A 8 13.36 -3.28 -10.22
CA SER A 8 14.08 -2.16 -10.85
C SER A 8 13.52 -0.80 -10.43
N GLU A 9 12.25 -0.76 -10.02
CA GLU A 9 11.58 0.44 -9.55
C GLU A 9 10.79 0.16 -8.27
N VAL A 10 10.86 1.11 -7.32
CA VAL A 10 10.09 1.09 -6.08
C VAL A 10 9.46 2.46 -5.89
N HIS A 11 8.13 2.51 -5.94
CA HIS A 11 7.36 3.74 -5.78
C HIS A 11 6.71 3.77 -4.40
N ARG A 12 6.90 4.86 -3.65
CA ARG A 12 6.20 5.08 -2.39
C ARG A 12 4.76 5.53 -2.67
N VAL A 13 3.79 4.70 -2.32
CA VAL A 13 2.36 4.95 -2.61
C VAL A 13 1.57 5.50 -1.42
N LEU A 14 2.12 5.36 -0.21
CA LEU A 14 1.51 5.82 1.05
C LEU A 14 2.50 6.60 1.91
N LEU A 15 1.94 7.45 2.77
CA LEU A 15 2.67 8.33 3.67
C LEU A 15 3.70 9.20 2.92
N THR A 16 3.36 9.61 1.69
CA THR A 16 4.17 10.60 0.98
C THR A 16 4.12 11.91 1.76
N ARG A 17 5.13 12.78 1.60
CA ARG A 17 5.14 14.09 2.26
C ARG A 17 3.86 14.88 1.95
N GLU A 18 3.38 14.80 0.71
CA GLU A 18 2.16 15.47 0.27
C GLU A 18 0.92 14.90 0.98
N GLN A 19 0.80 13.57 1.08
CA GLN A 19 -0.28 12.94 1.84
C GLN A 19 -0.22 13.33 3.32
N THR A 20 0.94 13.26 3.97
CA THR A 20 1.09 13.64 5.38
C THR A 20 0.60 15.06 5.64
N LEU A 21 0.91 16.01 4.75
CA LEU A 21 0.49 17.40 4.87
C LEU A 21 -1.00 17.59 4.53
N ALA A 22 -1.49 17.00 3.44
CA ALA A 22 -2.87 17.18 2.97
C ALA A 22 -3.90 16.59 3.95
N TYR A 23 -3.60 15.39 4.48
CA TYR A 23 -4.47 14.68 5.41
C TYR A 23 -4.22 15.08 6.87
N ARG A 24 -3.23 15.92 7.13
CA ARG A 24 -2.80 16.34 8.47
C ARG A 24 -2.58 15.14 9.39
N LEU A 25 -1.89 14.12 8.88
CA LEU A 25 -1.73 12.86 9.60
C LEU A 25 -0.98 13.11 10.92
N PRO A 26 -1.50 12.61 12.06
CA PRO A 26 -0.81 12.71 13.33
C PRO A 26 0.50 11.94 13.29
N ALA A 27 1.54 12.54 13.85
CA ALA A 27 2.81 11.88 14.07
C ALA A 27 2.83 11.22 15.46
N THR A 28 3.46 10.07 15.58
CA THR A 28 3.73 9.37 16.84
C THR A 28 5.20 9.55 17.22
N GLU A 29 5.55 9.26 18.49
CA GLU A 29 6.95 9.28 18.91
C GLU A 29 7.73 8.19 18.16
N GLY A 30 8.82 8.59 17.52
CA GLY A 30 9.72 7.70 16.80
C GLY A 30 10.74 7.04 17.71
N LYS A 31 11.52 6.12 17.14
CA LYS A 31 12.58 5.42 17.87
C LYS A 31 13.74 6.37 18.22
N LYS A 32 13.98 6.57 19.53
CA LYS A 32 15.09 7.38 20.06
C LYS A 32 16.47 6.95 19.61
N SER A 33 16.65 5.65 19.37
CA SER A 33 17.91 5.06 18.92
C SER A 33 17.99 4.86 17.41
N ASP A 34 17.10 5.44 16.59
CA ASP A 34 17.26 5.38 15.13
C ASP A 34 18.43 6.28 14.69
N PRO A 35 19.55 5.71 14.20
CA PRO A 35 20.70 6.51 13.78
C PRO A 35 20.39 7.40 12.57
N ARG A 36 19.33 7.11 11.81
CA ARG A 36 18.91 7.88 10.63
C ARG A 36 18.11 9.13 11.01
N TRP A 37 17.63 9.23 12.24
CA TRP A 37 16.78 10.35 12.68
C TRP A 37 17.48 11.70 12.55
N LEU A 38 18.74 11.80 12.97
CA LEU A 38 19.47 13.08 12.96
C LEU A 38 19.52 13.70 11.56
N ALA A 39 19.93 12.91 10.56
CA ALA A 39 20.00 13.36 9.17
C ALA A 39 18.62 13.68 8.58
N PHE A 40 17.58 12.95 8.98
CA PHE A 40 16.20 13.22 8.57
C PHE A 40 15.67 14.53 9.19
N ALA A 41 15.92 14.74 10.48
CA ALA A 41 15.51 15.92 11.21
C ALA A 41 16.17 17.18 10.64
N ASP A 42 17.48 17.13 10.37
CA ASP A 42 18.21 18.24 9.76
C ASP A 42 17.69 18.56 8.35
N ARG A 43 17.39 17.52 7.54
CA ARG A 43 16.89 17.69 6.17
C ARG A 43 15.51 18.33 6.11
N HIS A 44 14.66 18.05 7.09
CA HIS A 44 13.25 18.42 7.06
C HIS A 44 12.84 19.43 8.15
N GLY A 45 13.78 19.91 8.97
CA GLY A 45 13.56 20.94 9.98
C GLY A 45 12.84 20.45 11.25
N PHE A 46 13.06 19.19 11.66
CA PHE A 46 12.48 18.64 12.90
C PHE A 46 13.41 18.81 14.10
N ASP A 47 12.84 18.72 15.31
CA ASP A 47 13.60 18.69 16.57
C ASP A 47 14.43 17.40 16.69
N ARG A 48 15.76 17.54 16.64
CA ARG A 48 16.71 16.41 16.76
C ARG A 48 16.50 15.55 18.02
N GLN A 49 15.96 16.11 19.10
CA GLN A 49 15.74 15.39 20.37
C GLN A 49 14.40 14.67 20.44
N ARG A 50 13.49 14.93 19.49
CA ARG A 50 12.14 14.35 19.46
C ARG A 50 11.88 13.65 18.13
N PRO A 51 12.35 12.39 17.98
CA PRO A 51 11.99 11.58 16.84
C PRO A 51 10.48 11.48 16.68
N VAL A 52 10.03 11.61 15.44
CA VAL A 52 8.64 11.39 15.08
C VAL A 52 8.55 10.41 13.92
N GLN A 53 7.44 9.69 13.85
CA GLN A 53 7.11 8.80 12.75
C GLN A 53 5.63 8.95 12.38
N TRP A 54 5.31 8.64 11.13
CA TRP A 54 3.93 8.53 10.67
C TRP A 54 3.65 7.07 10.37
N GLU A 55 2.55 6.58 10.92
CA GLU A 55 2.11 5.20 10.82
C GLU A 55 0.94 5.12 9.83
N VAL A 56 0.78 3.97 9.18
CA VAL A 56 -0.27 3.79 8.16
C VAL A 56 -1.64 3.79 8.82
N GLU A 57 -1.69 3.34 10.07
CA GLU A 57 -2.82 3.33 10.98
C GLU A 57 -3.38 4.73 11.27
N ALA A 58 -2.64 5.80 10.95
CA ALA A 58 -3.13 7.17 11.01
C ALA A 58 -4.13 7.51 9.88
N LEU A 59 -4.22 6.68 8.83
CA LEU A 59 -5.20 6.82 7.76
C LEU A 59 -6.48 6.04 8.09
N GLU A 60 -7.62 6.63 7.76
CA GLU A 60 -8.90 5.93 7.80
C GLU A 60 -8.88 4.68 6.90
N PRO A 61 -9.42 3.52 7.33
CA PRO A 61 -9.31 2.27 6.60
C PRO A 61 -9.82 2.31 5.15
N ASP A 62 -10.94 3.00 4.91
CA ASP A 62 -11.51 3.15 3.56
C ASP A 62 -10.63 4.03 2.66
N GLU A 63 -9.98 5.04 3.26
CA GLU A 63 -9.09 5.95 2.55
C GLU A 63 -7.78 5.25 2.19
N LEU A 64 -7.23 4.48 3.13
CA LEU A 64 -6.11 3.58 2.87
C LEU A 64 -6.43 2.63 1.71
N ARG A 65 -7.60 1.98 1.75
CA ARG A 65 -8.05 1.09 0.66
C ARG A 65 -8.11 1.84 -0.66
N ARG A 66 -8.70 3.04 -0.68
CA ARG A 66 -8.83 3.85 -1.90
C ARG A 66 -7.47 4.19 -2.51
N LEU A 67 -6.50 4.63 -1.68
CA LEU A 67 -5.16 5.01 -2.13
C LEU A 67 -4.38 3.80 -2.67
N VAL A 68 -4.42 2.67 -1.95
CA VAL A 68 -3.74 1.43 -2.38
C VAL A 68 -4.35 0.91 -3.68
N MET A 69 -5.68 0.79 -3.75
CA MET A 69 -6.35 0.30 -4.96
C MET A 69 -6.11 1.24 -6.14
N GLY A 70 -6.11 2.55 -5.92
CA GLY A 70 -5.78 3.54 -6.94
C GLY A 70 -4.36 3.39 -7.47
N ALA A 71 -3.38 3.13 -6.59
CA ALA A 71 -1.98 2.95 -6.97
C ALA A 71 -1.74 1.64 -7.73
N VAL A 72 -2.46 0.56 -7.39
CA VAL A 72 -2.31 -0.75 -8.04
C VAL A 72 -3.07 -0.84 -9.36
N ARG A 73 -4.20 -0.13 -9.49
CA ARG A 73 -5.10 -0.20 -10.65
C ARG A 73 -4.43 -0.09 -12.03
N PRO A 74 -3.41 0.78 -12.27
CA PRO A 74 -2.74 0.86 -13.57
C PRO A 74 -1.96 -0.41 -13.95
N TYR A 75 -1.60 -1.24 -12.97
CA TYR A 75 -0.84 -2.47 -13.16
C TYR A 75 -1.74 -3.70 -13.32
N ILE A 76 -3.06 -3.52 -13.30
CA ILE A 76 -4.04 -4.60 -13.47
C ILE A 76 -4.48 -4.63 -14.94
N ASP A 77 -4.18 -5.73 -15.62
CA ASP A 77 -4.84 -6.07 -16.88
C ASP A 77 -6.30 -6.43 -16.59
N ARG A 78 -7.22 -5.57 -17.03
CA ARG A 78 -8.65 -5.74 -16.75
C ARG A 78 -9.31 -6.78 -17.63
N GLU A 79 -8.78 -7.04 -18.82
CA GLU A 79 -9.31 -8.05 -19.72
C GLU A 79 -8.98 -9.43 -19.16
N ALA A 80 -7.70 -9.67 -18.86
CA ALA A 80 -7.26 -10.91 -18.21
C ALA A 80 -7.97 -11.14 -16.86
N LEU A 81 -8.14 -10.09 -16.04
CA LEU A 81 -8.91 -10.21 -14.80
C LEU A 81 -10.38 -10.58 -15.06
N GLY A 82 -11.00 -10.01 -16.09
CA GLY A 82 -12.39 -10.30 -16.46
C GLY A 82 -12.61 -11.74 -16.90
N GLU A 83 -11.65 -12.30 -17.65
CA GLU A 83 -11.64 -13.71 -18.06
C GLU A 83 -11.59 -14.63 -16.83
N VAL A 84 -10.63 -14.40 -15.93
CA VAL A 84 -10.47 -15.19 -14.69
C VAL A 84 -11.73 -15.15 -13.82
N LEU A 85 -12.33 -13.96 -13.64
CA LEU A 85 -13.56 -13.82 -12.85
C LEU A 85 -14.75 -14.54 -13.49
N SER A 86 -14.82 -14.56 -14.83
CA SER A 86 -15.87 -15.26 -15.56
C SER A 86 -15.76 -16.77 -15.39
N ASP A 87 -14.54 -17.29 -15.46
CA ASP A 87 -14.26 -18.70 -15.19
C ASP A 87 -14.53 -19.10 -13.74
N GLU A 88 -14.11 -18.28 -12.77
CA GLU A 88 -14.39 -18.53 -11.35
C GLU A 88 -15.91 -18.57 -11.08
N HIS A 89 -16.68 -17.65 -11.66
CA HIS A 89 -18.13 -17.66 -11.55
C HIS A 89 -18.76 -18.92 -12.18
N ARG A 90 -18.26 -19.37 -13.32
CA ARG A 90 -18.72 -20.61 -13.97
C ARG A 90 -18.43 -21.82 -13.07
N GLN A 91 -17.21 -21.95 -12.59
CA GLN A 91 -16.79 -23.05 -11.70
C GLN A 91 -17.61 -23.07 -10.39
N ARG A 92 -17.87 -21.91 -9.79
CA ARG A 92 -18.74 -21.82 -8.59
C ARG A 92 -20.15 -22.31 -8.86
N ARG A 93 -20.74 -22.03 -10.03
CA ARG A 93 -22.07 -22.53 -10.41
C ARG A 93 -22.06 -24.04 -10.59
N GLU A 94 -21.11 -24.57 -11.37
CA GLU A 94 -20.95 -26.01 -11.59
C GLU A 94 -20.77 -26.77 -10.26
N LEU A 95 -19.94 -26.25 -9.35
CA LEU A 95 -19.72 -26.85 -8.03
C LEU A 95 -20.99 -26.79 -7.17
N THR A 96 -21.72 -25.67 -7.18
CA THR A 96 -22.98 -25.54 -6.44
C THR A 96 -24.03 -26.52 -6.96
N GLU A 97 -24.13 -26.69 -8.27
CA GLU A 97 -25.03 -27.69 -8.88
C GLU A 97 -24.62 -29.12 -8.53
N PHE A 98 -23.32 -29.44 -8.56
CA PHE A 98 -22.81 -30.73 -8.15
C PHE A 98 -23.17 -31.05 -6.69
N LEU A 99 -22.93 -30.11 -5.77
CA LEU A 99 -23.23 -30.26 -4.35
C LEU A 99 -24.74 -30.39 -4.06
N ARG A 100 -25.61 -29.85 -4.92
CA ARG A 100 -27.07 -29.99 -4.80
C ARG A 100 -27.61 -31.33 -5.30
N ARG A 101 -26.84 -32.06 -6.11
CA ARG A 101 -27.22 -33.36 -6.70
C ARG A 101 -26.72 -34.55 -5.88
N TRP A 102 -25.93 -34.31 -4.84
CA TRP A 102 -25.50 -35.28 -3.82
C TRP A 102 -26.42 -35.20 -2.61
#